data_AF-A0A1J9VBR5-F1
#
_entry.id   AF-A0A1J9VBR5-F1
#
_cell.length_a   1.000
_cell.length_b   1.000
_cell.length_c   1.000
_cell.angle_alpha   90.00
_cell.angle_beta   90.00
_cell.angle_gamma   90.00
#
_symmetry.space_group_name_H-M   'P 1'
#
loop_
_entity.id
_entity.type
_entity.pdbx_description
1 polymer ?
#
loop_
_entity_poly.entity_id
_entity_poly.type
_entity_poly.pdbx_seq_one_letter_code
_entity_poly.pdbx_strand_id
1 'polypeptide(L)'
;MAEKIQLTKKDRLAVAWRSTFIQGSWNYERMQNGGWVFSMIPAIKKLYKSKEDRKAALKRHLEFFNTHPYIASPILGVTLALEEERANGAEVDDVAIQGVKVGMMGPLAGVGDPVFWFTLRPMLGALGASLAMGGNILGPILFFLAWNLIRWGFMWYTQEFGYKAGSKITDNLSGGLLQDITKGASILGMFVLAALVQRWVSIKFQPVISKVQLDKGAYIEWDKLPLNGEGIRQAFEQVNSGMALSPTKVTTLQNNLDQLIPGLAALLLTFLCMWLLKKKVSPIVIILSLFVVGIVGHVIGLL
;
A
#
# COMPACT_ATOMS: atom_id res chain seq x y z
N MET A 1 -42.08 -3.31 19.49
CA MET A 1 -40.71 -3.44 18.95
C MET A 1 -40.16 -2.03 18.84
N ALA A 2 -39.07 -1.70 19.53
CA ALA A 2 -38.47 -0.38 19.43
C ALA A 2 -38.01 -0.13 17.98
N GLU A 3 -38.25 1.06 17.46
CA GLU A 3 -37.84 1.47 16.11
C GLU A 3 -36.31 1.39 16.00
N LYS A 4 -35.79 0.52 15.12
CA LYS A 4 -34.34 0.40 14.89
C LYS A 4 -33.80 1.71 14.32
N ILE A 5 -32.83 2.30 15.00
CA ILE A 5 -32.11 3.48 14.54
C ILE A 5 -31.15 3.05 13.44
N GLN A 6 -31.32 3.59 12.24
CA GLN A 6 -30.43 3.34 11.12
C GLN A 6 -29.71 4.61 10.67
N LEU A 7 -28.41 4.50 10.37
CA LEU A 7 -27.64 5.56 9.74
C LEU A 7 -28.09 5.71 8.29
N THR A 8 -28.51 6.91 7.91
CA THR A 8 -28.87 7.17 6.52
C THR A 8 -27.62 7.31 5.66
N LYS A 9 -27.78 7.20 4.34
CA LYS A 9 -26.71 7.51 3.39
C LYS A 9 -26.12 8.92 3.63
N LYS A 10 -26.97 9.90 4.00
CA LYS A 10 -26.53 11.27 4.31
C LYS A 10 -25.62 11.33 5.53
N ASP A 11 -25.92 10.54 6.56
CA ASP A 11 -25.09 10.46 7.78
C ASP A 11 -23.73 9.84 7.45
N ARG A 12 -23.72 8.72 6.71
CA ARG A 12 -22.47 8.06 6.29
C ARG A 12 -21.65 8.93 5.35
N LEU A 13 -22.29 9.68 4.46
CA LEU A 13 -21.61 10.65 3.59
C LEU A 13 -21.00 11.80 4.41
N ALA A 14 -21.68 12.27 5.45
CA ALA A 14 -21.14 13.26 6.37
C ALA A 14 -19.91 12.73 7.13
N VAL A 15 -19.92 11.46 7.54
CA VAL A 15 -18.75 10.79 8.14
C VAL A 15 -17.60 10.71 7.14
N ALA A 16 -17.86 10.26 5.91
CA ALA A 16 -16.85 10.20 4.85
C ALA A 16 -16.22 11.57 4.58
N TRP A 17 -17.03 12.63 4.52
CA TRP A 17 -16.52 13.97 4.26
C TRP A 17 -15.62 14.45 5.38
N ARG A 18 -16.02 14.20 6.64
CA ARG A 18 -15.20 14.56 7.80
C ARG A 18 -13.94 13.73 7.93
N SER A 19 -13.95 12.47 7.48
CA SER A 19 -12.75 11.62 7.49
C SER A 19 -11.65 12.10 6.52
N THR A 20 -11.97 13.00 5.58
CA THR A 20 -10.98 13.75 4.80
C THR A 20 -9.96 14.46 5.67
N PHE A 21 -10.37 14.87 6.88
CA PHE A 21 -9.56 15.60 7.87
C PHE A 21 -9.03 14.70 8.99
N ILE A 22 -8.93 13.38 8.78
CA ILE A 22 -8.51 12.42 9.81
C ILE A 22 -7.10 12.73 10.38
N GLN A 23 -6.22 13.35 9.59
CA GLN A 23 -4.89 13.76 10.04
C GLN A 23 -4.84 15.18 10.65
N GLY A 24 -5.97 15.89 10.73
CA GLY A 24 -5.99 17.30 11.14
C GLY A 24 -5.60 17.57 12.60
N SER A 25 -5.65 16.56 13.47
CA SER A 25 -5.27 16.65 14.90
C SER A 25 -4.27 15.56 15.28
N TRP A 26 -3.29 15.33 14.40
CA TRP A 26 -2.26 14.32 14.62
C TRP A 26 -1.41 14.66 15.84
N ASN A 27 -1.23 13.69 16.74
CA ASN A 27 -0.45 13.86 17.97
C ASN A 27 0.36 12.59 18.27
N TYR A 28 1.51 12.72 18.93
CA TYR A 28 2.39 11.56 19.17
C TYR A 28 1.83 10.55 20.18
N GLU A 29 0.93 10.98 21.08
CA GLU A 29 0.35 10.09 22.10
C GLU A 29 -0.63 9.09 21.49
N ARG A 30 -1.50 9.56 20.57
CA ARG A 30 -2.66 8.80 20.07
C ARG A 30 -2.88 8.89 18.56
N MET A 31 -1.93 9.50 17.85
CA MET A 31 -1.86 9.59 16.39
C MET A 31 -3.09 10.26 15.79
N GLN A 32 -3.94 9.53 15.07
CA GLN A 32 -5.05 10.06 14.27
C GLN A 32 -6.39 10.09 15.04
N ASN A 33 -6.39 9.75 16.33
CA ASN A 33 -7.62 9.58 17.11
C ASN A 33 -8.54 10.81 17.11
N GLY A 34 -8.00 12.04 17.14
CA GLY A 34 -8.81 13.26 17.14
C GLY A 34 -9.60 13.44 15.85
N GLY A 35 -8.96 13.19 14.70
CA GLY A 35 -9.61 13.22 13.40
C GLY A 35 -10.58 12.04 13.20
N TRP A 36 -10.25 10.87 13.75
CA TRP A 36 -11.16 9.72 13.81
C TRP A 36 -12.45 10.08 14.55
N VAL A 37 -12.34 10.60 15.77
CA VAL A 37 -13.49 11.02 16.58
C VAL A 37 -14.29 12.10 15.87
N PHE A 38 -13.63 13.12 15.31
CA PHE A 38 -14.29 14.17 14.53
C PHE A 38 -15.16 13.60 13.39
N SER A 39 -14.64 12.58 12.69
CA SER A 39 -15.37 11.90 11.62
C SER A 39 -16.62 11.17 12.11
N MET A 40 -16.58 10.58 13.31
CA MET A 40 -17.67 9.79 13.89
C MET A 40 -18.80 10.64 14.50
N ILE A 41 -18.57 11.92 14.78
CA ILE A 41 -19.56 12.81 15.44
C ILE A 41 -20.96 12.78 14.79
N PRO A 42 -21.14 12.84 13.45
CA PRO A 42 -22.49 12.80 12.84
C PRO A 42 -23.24 11.52 13.21
N ALA A 43 -22.57 10.37 13.11
CA ALA A 43 -23.16 9.08 13.43
C ALA A 43 -23.49 8.98 14.93
N ILE A 44 -22.54 9.32 15.80
CA ILE A 44 -22.75 9.30 17.26
C ILE A 44 -23.92 10.19 17.69
N LYS A 45 -24.05 11.39 17.11
CA LYS A 45 -25.18 12.29 17.41
C LYS A 45 -26.53 11.70 17.02
N LYS A 46 -26.58 10.89 15.96
CA LYS A 46 -27.81 10.26 15.50
C LYS A 46 -28.16 9.03 16.35
N LEU A 47 -27.19 8.17 16.60
CA LEU A 47 -27.32 6.91 17.33
C LEU A 47 -27.66 7.14 18.80
N TYR A 48 -26.95 8.04 19.47
CA TYR A 48 -27.11 8.31 20.89
C TYR A 48 -27.82 9.65 21.12
N LYS A 49 -28.90 9.66 21.90
CA LYS A 49 -29.68 10.87 22.20
C LYS A 49 -29.20 11.59 23.46
N SER A 50 -28.82 10.84 24.50
CA SER A 50 -28.38 11.42 25.76
C SER A 50 -26.96 12.01 25.65
N LYS A 51 -26.67 13.02 26.49
CA LYS A 51 -25.34 13.63 26.55
C LYS A 51 -24.30 12.67 27.10
N GLU A 52 -24.68 11.85 28.07
CA GLU A 52 -23.79 10.87 28.70
C GLU A 52 -23.40 9.75 27.75
N ASP A 53 -24.35 9.20 26.98
CA ASP A 53 -24.06 8.15 25.99
C ASP A 53 -23.16 8.67 24.86
N ARG A 54 -23.40 9.90 24.41
CA ARG A 54 -22.53 10.57 23.43
C ARG A 54 -21.11 10.76 23.98
N LYS A 55 -20.98 11.16 25.24
CA LYS A 55 -19.68 11.34 25.88
C LYS A 55 -18.94 10.00 26.01
N ALA A 56 -19.64 8.95 26.43
CA ALA A 56 -19.10 7.60 26.48
C ALA A 56 -18.64 7.13 25.08
N ALA A 57 -19.45 7.40 24.04
CA ALA A 57 -19.13 7.11 22.64
C ALA A 57 -17.88 7.80 22.12
N LEU A 58 -17.77 9.10 22.38
CA LEU A 58 -16.60 9.84 21.97
C LEU A 58 -15.36 9.35 22.74
N LYS A 59 -15.49 9.02 24.03
CA LYS A 59 -14.39 8.54 24.85
C LYS A 59 -13.79 7.23 24.34
N ARG A 60 -14.61 6.23 23.98
CA ARG A 60 -14.10 4.97 23.39
C ARG A 60 -13.41 5.19 22.05
N HIS A 61 -13.82 6.19 21.27
CA HIS A 61 -13.17 6.48 19.98
C HIS A 61 -11.89 7.32 20.10
N LEU A 62 -11.59 7.87 21.27
CA LEU A 62 -10.35 8.61 21.57
C LEU A 62 -9.13 7.72 21.85
N GLU A 63 -9.30 6.39 21.82
CA GLU A 63 -8.19 5.44 21.88
C GLU A 63 -7.24 5.58 20.69
N PHE A 64 -6.03 5.01 20.82
CA PHE A 64 -5.00 5.04 19.79
C PHE A 64 -5.55 4.52 18.45
N PHE A 65 -5.33 5.28 17.38
CA PHE A 65 -5.66 4.85 16.02
C PHE A 65 -4.64 5.43 15.05
N ASN A 66 -3.98 4.57 14.28
CA ASN A 66 -3.04 5.00 13.27
C ASN A 66 -3.06 4.06 12.06
N THR A 67 -3.43 4.59 10.90
CA THR A 67 -3.35 3.87 9.64
C THR A 67 -3.21 4.86 8.48
N HIS A 68 -3.16 4.36 7.26
CA HIS A 68 -3.17 5.23 6.09
C HIS A 68 -4.53 5.97 5.98
N PRO A 69 -4.56 7.31 5.78
CA PRO A 69 -5.79 8.11 5.85
C PRO A 69 -6.95 7.62 4.98
N TYR A 70 -6.67 7.10 3.78
CA TYR A 70 -7.71 6.63 2.86
C TYR A 70 -8.12 5.19 3.13
N ILE A 71 -7.22 4.39 3.72
CA ILE A 71 -7.50 3.01 4.13
C ILE A 71 -8.20 2.99 5.51
N ALA A 72 -8.25 4.11 6.23
CA ALA A 72 -9.10 4.23 7.42
C ALA A 72 -10.60 4.09 7.09
N SER A 73 -11.01 4.39 5.85
CA SER A 73 -12.41 4.34 5.39
C SER A 73 -13.13 3.00 5.58
N PRO A 74 -12.60 1.83 5.17
CA PRO A 74 -13.23 0.55 5.46
C PRO A 74 -13.35 0.27 6.96
N ILE A 75 -12.36 0.66 7.77
CA ILE A 75 -12.40 0.50 9.24
C ILE A 75 -13.51 1.39 9.83
N LEU A 76 -13.63 2.63 9.35
CA LEU A 76 -14.75 3.53 9.70
C LEU A 76 -16.08 2.89 9.34
N GLY A 77 -16.22 2.30 8.15
CA GLY A 77 -17.42 1.59 7.73
C GLY A 77 -17.84 0.50 8.71
N VAL A 78 -16.94 -0.43 9.04
CA VAL A 78 -17.23 -1.51 10.00
C VAL A 78 -17.58 -0.93 11.37
N THR A 79 -16.85 0.09 11.83
CA THR A 79 -17.10 0.74 13.12
C THR A 79 -18.47 1.40 13.18
N LEU A 80 -18.92 2.04 12.09
CA LEU A 80 -20.25 2.65 12.00
C LEU A 80 -21.35 1.60 12.15
N ALA A 81 -21.19 0.42 11.55
CA ALA A 81 -22.15 -0.66 11.67
C ALA A 81 -22.19 -1.22 13.10
N LEU A 82 -21.04 -1.43 13.72
CA LEU A 82 -20.97 -1.91 15.11
C LEU A 82 -21.61 -0.92 16.10
N GLU A 83 -21.39 0.38 15.91
CA GLU A 83 -22.03 1.42 16.72
C GLU A 83 -23.55 1.49 16.49
N GLU A 84 -24.00 1.31 15.26
CA GLU A 84 -25.44 1.26 14.93
C GLU A 84 -26.14 0.10 15.63
N GLU A 85 -25.54 -1.09 15.58
CA GLU A 85 -26.08 -2.29 16.20
C GLU A 85 -26.07 -2.20 17.72
N ARG A 86 -25.00 -1.64 18.29
CA ARG A 86 -24.96 -1.35 19.73
C ARG A 86 -26.07 -0.39 20.15
N ALA A 87 -26.29 0.68 19.38
CA ALA A 87 -27.38 1.62 19.66
C ALA A 87 -28.77 0.98 19.53
N ASN A 88 -28.88 -0.09 18.73
CA ASN A 88 -30.09 -0.91 18.59
C ASN A 88 -30.21 -2.04 19.62
N GLY A 89 -29.28 -2.13 20.59
CA GLY A 89 -29.35 -3.08 21.71
C GLY A 89 -28.59 -4.39 21.51
N ALA A 90 -27.74 -4.51 20.48
CA ALA A 90 -26.84 -5.66 20.35
C ALA A 90 -25.76 -5.64 21.45
N GLU A 91 -25.36 -6.83 21.93
CA GLU A 91 -24.28 -7.02 22.90
C GLU A 91 -22.89 -6.82 22.25
N VAL A 92 -22.65 -5.60 21.76
CA VAL A 92 -21.36 -5.17 21.22
C VAL A 92 -20.68 -4.31 22.27
N ASP A 93 -19.67 -4.85 22.94
CA ASP A 93 -18.92 -4.14 23.98
C ASP A 93 -17.84 -3.20 23.40
N ASP A 94 -17.26 -2.35 24.26
CA ASP A 94 -16.22 -1.39 23.85
C ASP A 94 -14.96 -2.11 23.36
N VAL A 95 -14.67 -3.28 23.92
CA VAL A 95 -13.49 -4.09 23.62
C VAL A 95 -13.58 -4.66 22.21
N ALA A 96 -14.74 -5.14 21.78
CA ALA A 96 -14.96 -5.63 20.42
C ALA A 96 -14.77 -4.52 19.39
N ILE A 97 -15.34 -3.33 19.63
CA ILE A 97 -15.18 -2.17 18.73
C ILE A 97 -13.70 -1.78 18.60
N GLN A 98 -12.97 -1.70 19.73
CA GLN A 98 -11.53 -1.41 19.68
C GLN A 98 -10.73 -2.56 19.06
N GLY A 99 -11.08 -3.81 19.34
CA GLY A 99 -10.43 -4.99 18.81
C GLY A 99 -10.47 -5.02 17.28
N VAL A 100 -11.60 -4.64 16.68
CA VAL A 100 -11.72 -4.49 15.22
C VAL A 100 -10.81 -3.38 14.70
N LYS A 101 -10.82 -2.20 15.33
CA LYS A 101 -9.94 -1.09 14.91
C LYS A 101 -8.47 -1.49 14.96
N VAL A 102 -8.03 -2.07 16.07
CA VAL A 102 -6.65 -2.51 16.31
C VAL A 102 -6.25 -3.68 15.40
N GLY A 103 -7.15 -4.64 15.19
CA GLY A 103 -6.91 -5.78 14.31
C GLY A 103 -6.77 -5.38 12.85
N MET A 104 -7.53 -4.36 12.41
CA MET A 104 -7.49 -3.89 11.03
C MET A 104 -6.40 -2.85 10.77
N MET A 105 -6.03 -1.99 11.74
CA MET A 105 -5.12 -0.87 11.49
C MET A 105 -3.74 -1.32 10.98
N GLY A 106 -3.20 -2.41 11.52
CA GLY A 106 -1.85 -2.89 11.20
C GLY A 106 -1.71 -3.38 9.75
N PRO A 107 -2.45 -4.44 9.35
CA PRO A 107 -2.38 -4.95 7.98
C PRO A 107 -2.71 -3.90 6.93
N LEU A 108 -3.72 -3.07 7.20
CA LEU A 108 -4.19 -2.05 6.27
C LEU A 108 -3.25 -0.84 6.16
N ALA A 109 -2.54 -0.47 7.23
CA ALA A 109 -1.51 0.56 7.18
C ALA A 109 -0.38 0.17 6.22
N GLY A 110 0.09 -1.08 6.31
CA GLY A 110 1.17 -1.60 5.45
C GLY A 110 0.82 -1.62 3.95
N VAL A 111 -0.47 -1.71 3.61
CA VAL A 111 -0.96 -1.64 2.23
C VAL A 111 -1.11 -0.21 1.74
N GLY A 112 -1.63 0.67 2.60
CA GLY A 112 -2.01 2.02 2.20
C GLY A 112 -0.83 2.85 1.72
N ASP A 113 0.28 2.85 2.47
CA ASP A 113 1.42 3.71 2.16
C ASP A 113 2.03 3.40 0.77
N PRO A 114 2.33 2.15 0.42
CA PRO A 114 2.92 1.87 -0.88
C PRO A 114 1.97 2.05 -2.07
N VAL A 115 0.67 1.78 -1.87
CA VAL A 115 -0.33 1.94 -2.93
C VAL A 115 -0.58 3.41 -3.22
N PHE A 116 -0.88 4.22 -2.20
CA PHE A 116 -1.29 5.61 -2.41
C PHE A 116 -0.12 6.58 -2.43
N TRP A 117 0.83 6.48 -1.49
CA TRP A 117 1.94 7.43 -1.38
C TRP A 117 3.09 7.13 -2.31
N PHE A 118 3.42 5.86 -2.54
CA PHE A 118 4.58 5.50 -3.38
C PHE A 118 4.20 5.18 -4.83
N THR A 119 2.98 4.70 -5.08
CA THR A 119 2.56 4.32 -6.43
C THR A 119 1.62 5.34 -7.06
N LEU A 120 0.37 5.46 -6.57
CA LEU A 120 -0.66 6.25 -7.24
C LEU A 120 -0.34 7.75 -7.28
N ARG A 121 0.02 8.35 -6.14
CA ARG A 121 0.29 9.79 -6.07
C ARG A 121 1.52 10.19 -6.90
N PRO A 122 2.68 9.51 -6.82
CA PRO A 122 3.84 9.86 -7.64
C PRO A 122 3.60 9.59 -9.12
N MET A 123 2.89 8.52 -9.49
CA MET A 123 2.56 8.22 -10.88
C MET A 123 1.67 9.30 -11.50
N LEU A 124 0.60 9.71 -10.82
CA LEU A 124 -0.24 10.83 -11.26
C LEU A 124 0.53 12.15 -11.25
N GLY A 125 1.41 12.34 -10.26
CA GLY A 125 2.28 13.50 -10.17
C GLY A 125 3.25 13.60 -11.33
N ALA A 126 3.88 12.49 -11.72
CA ALA A 126 4.79 12.41 -12.86
C ALA A 126 4.07 12.71 -14.18
N LEU A 127 2.86 12.16 -14.36
CA LEU A 127 2.03 12.44 -15.53
C LEU A 127 1.60 13.92 -15.60
N GLY A 128 1.18 14.49 -14.46
CA GLY A 128 0.83 15.90 -14.38
C GLY A 128 2.04 16.81 -14.62
N ALA A 129 3.19 16.45 -14.06
CA ALA A 129 4.45 17.17 -14.21
C ALA A 129 4.96 17.13 -15.65
N SER A 130 4.91 15.99 -16.33
CA SER A 130 5.36 15.86 -17.72
C SER A 130 4.57 16.78 -18.66
N LEU A 131 3.26 16.91 -18.43
CA LEU A 131 2.42 17.85 -19.19
C LEU A 131 2.72 19.32 -18.81
N ALA A 132 2.90 19.61 -17.53
CA ALA A 132 3.21 20.94 -17.04
C ALA A 132 4.55 21.47 -17.56
N MET A 133 5.56 20.61 -17.66
CA MET A 133 6.88 20.94 -18.23
C MET A 133 6.78 21.37 -19.70
N GLY A 134 5.78 20.89 -20.43
CA GLY A 134 5.47 21.33 -21.80
C GLY A 134 4.66 22.63 -21.88
N GLY A 135 4.46 23.34 -20.76
CA GLY A 135 3.65 24.56 -20.69
C GLY A 135 2.14 24.32 -20.65
N ASN A 136 1.69 23.07 -20.49
CA ASN A 136 0.27 22.73 -20.53
C ASN A 136 -0.36 22.79 -19.12
N ILE A 137 -1.28 23.74 -18.91
CA ILE A 137 -2.04 23.92 -17.66
C ILE A 137 -2.91 22.71 -17.30
N LEU A 138 -3.22 21.83 -18.26
CA LEU A 138 -3.93 20.59 -18.00
C LEU A 138 -3.13 19.64 -17.11
N GLY A 139 -1.80 19.77 -17.02
CA GLY A 139 -0.97 18.94 -16.13
C GLY A 139 -1.40 19.03 -14.66
N PRO A 140 -1.33 20.21 -14.02
CA PRO A 140 -1.79 20.41 -12.65
C PRO A 140 -3.28 20.11 -12.44
N ILE A 141 -4.13 20.45 -13.41
CA ILE A 141 -5.59 20.18 -13.34
C ILE A 141 -5.86 18.68 -13.35
N LEU A 142 -5.20 17.93 -14.23
CA LEU A 142 -5.33 16.47 -14.32
C LEU A 142 -4.88 15.82 -13.03
N PHE A 143 -3.74 16.23 -12.47
CA PHE A 143 -3.28 15.73 -11.17
C PHE A 143 -4.33 15.98 -10.09
N PHE A 144 -4.81 17.23 -9.97
CA PHE A 144 -5.77 17.61 -8.94
C PHE A 144 -7.09 16.82 -9.04
N LEU A 145 -7.67 16.73 -10.23
CA LEU A 145 -8.94 16.04 -10.46
C LEU A 145 -8.78 14.53 -10.31
N ALA A 146 -7.81 13.93 -10.99
CA ALA A 146 -7.60 12.48 -10.96
C ALA A 146 -7.30 12.00 -9.54
N TRP A 147 -6.41 12.70 -8.83
CA TRP A 147 -6.06 12.34 -7.45
C TRP A 147 -7.27 12.42 -6.51
N ASN A 148 -8.00 13.54 -6.53
CA ASN A 148 -9.14 13.71 -5.62
C ASN A 148 -10.30 12.77 -5.95
N LEU A 149 -10.57 12.50 -7.23
CA LEU A 149 -11.62 11.55 -7.64
C LEU A 149 -11.27 10.11 -7.23
N ILE A 150 -10.04 9.65 -7.49
CA ILE A 150 -9.60 8.31 -7.11
C ILE A 150 -9.63 8.16 -5.60
N ARG A 151 -9.03 9.11 -4.87
CA ARG A 151 -9.02 9.12 -3.40
C ARG A 151 -10.44 9.08 -2.84
N TRP A 152 -11.31 10.01 -3.26
CA TRP A 152 -12.65 10.13 -2.72
C TRP A 152 -13.53 8.95 -3.09
N GLY A 153 -13.45 8.48 -4.34
CA GLY A 153 -14.14 7.28 -4.81
C GLY A 153 -13.75 6.05 -3.99
N PHE A 154 -12.45 5.87 -3.73
CA PHE A 154 -11.96 4.80 -2.85
C PHE A 154 -12.51 4.94 -1.44
N MET A 155 -12.38 6.12 -0.81
CA MET A 155 -12.85 6.37 0.55
C MET A 155 -14.34 6.08 0.71
N TRP A 156 -15.18 6.57 -0.20
CA TRP A 156 -16.62 6.33 -0.14
C TRP A 156 -16.99 4.87 -0.37
N TYR A 157 -16.45 4.25 -1.43
CA TYR A 157 -16.78 2.88 -1.79
C TYR A 157 -16.38 1.89 -0.70
N THR A 158 -15.17 2.06 -0.15
CA THR A 158 -14.65 1.16 0.89
C THR A 158 -15.30 1.39 2.24
N GLN A 159 -15.72 2.62 2.57
CA GLN A 159 -16.54 2.86 3.75
C GLN A 159 -17.91 2.17 3.63
N GLU A 160 -18.60 2.29 2.50
CA GLU A 160 -19.89 1.62 2.29
C GLU A 160 -19.73 0.09 2.27
N PHE A 161 -18.65 -0.42 1.68
CA PHE A 161 -18.31 -1.84 1.74
C PHE A 161 -18.10 -2.30 3.18
N GLY A 162 -17.29 -1.57 3.96
CA GLY A 162 -17.06 -1.85 5.38
C GLY A 162 -18.34 -1.79 6.21
N TYR A 163 -19.22 -0.82 5.95
CA TYR A 163 -20.51 -0.70 6.64
C TYR A 163 -21.44 -1.88 6.34
N LYS A 164 -21.55 -2.29 5.07
CA LYS A 164 -22.35 -3.48 4.68
C LYS A 164 -21.77 -4.79 5.20
N ALA A 165 -20.44 -4.92 5.22
CA ALA A 165 -19.78 -6.07 5.82
C ALA A 165 -20.02 -6.08 7.33
N GLY A 166 -19.90 -4.92 7.97
CA GLY A 166 -20.13 -4.68 9.38
C GLY A 166 -21.55 -5.02 9.83
N SER A 167 -22.57 -4.63 9.07
CA SER A 167 -23.96 -4.91 9.40
C SER A 167 -24.29 -6.40 9.33
N LYS A 168 -23.56 -7.18 8.52
CA LYS A 168 -23.69 -8.65 8.45
C LYS A 168 -23.01 -9.37 9.62
N ILE A 169 -22.13 -8.69 10.37
CA ILE A 169 -21.44 -9.27 11.53
C ILE A 169 -22.45 -9.62 12.62
N THR A 170 -23.49 -8.81 12.80
CA THR A 170 -24.45 -8.97 13.89
C THR A 170 -25.56 -9.97 13.59
N ASP A 171 -25.78 -10.31 12.32
CA ASP A 171 -26.68 -11.40 11.93
C ASP A 171 -26.11 -12.79 12.30
N ASN A 172 -24.80 -12.91 12.53
CA ASN A 172 -24.09 -14.14 12.89
C ASN A 172 -23.17 -13.94 14.10
N LEU A 173 -23.77 -13.62 15.25
CA LEU A 173 -23.14 -13.38 16.57
C LEU A 173 -22.44 -14.61 17.20
N SER A 174 -21.90 -15.54 16.40
CA SER A 174 -21.13 -16.71 16.84
C SER A 174 -19.61 -16.51 16.82
N GLY A 175 -19.14 -15.26 16.78
CA GLY A 175 -17.73 -14.90 17.02
C GLY A 175 -16.75 -15.10 15.85
N GLY A 176 -17.09 -15.92 14.85
CA GLY A 176 -16.18 -16.23 13.73
C GLY A 176 -15.93 -15.08 12.75
N LEU A 177 -16.94 -14.24 12.48
CA LEU A 177 -16.85 -13.27 11.37
C LEU A 177 -15.91 -12.08 11.65
N LEU A 178 -15.76 -11.67 12.92
CA LEU A 178 -14.77 -10.65 13.32
C LEU A 178 -13.34 -11.14 13.05
N GLN A 179 -13.11 -12.43 13.32
CA GLN A 179 -11.86 -13.10 13.02
C GLN A 179 -11.68 -13.22 11.50
N ASP A 180 -12.73 -13.54 10.74
CA ASP A 180 -12.67 -13.62 9.28
C ASP A 180 -12.37 -12.28 8.60
N ILE A 181 -12.95 -11.17 9.07
CA ILE A 181 -12.66 -9.82 8.53
C ILE A 181 -11.20 -9.45 8.83
N THR A 182 -10.76 -9.65 10.06
CA THR A 182 -9.37 -9.37 10.45
C THR A 182 -8.38 -10.26 9.70
N LYS A 183 -8.72 -11.54 9.50
CA LYS A 183 -7.96 -12.50 8.72
C LYS A 183 -7.93 -12.12 7.24
N GLY A 184 -9.05 -11.70 6.67
CA GLY A 184 -9.15 -11.20 5.29
C GLY A 184 -8.28 -9.96 5.07
N ALA A 185 -8.33 -8.99 5.99
CA ALA A 185 -7.45 -7.82 5.95
C ALA A 185 -5.96 -8.21 6.04
N SER A 186 -5.64 -9.21 6.88
CA SER A 186 -4.27 -9.72 7.04
C SER A 186 -3.77 -10.43 5.78
N ILE A 187 -4.60 -11.28 5.15
CA ILE A 187 -4.27 -11.98 3.91
C ILE A 187 -4.04 -10.96 2.78
N LEU A 188 -4.94 -10.01 2.61
CA LEU A 188 -4.79 -8.94 1.63
C LEU A 188 -3.52 -8.13 1.90
N GLY A 189 -3.27 -7.80 3.16
CA GLY A 189 -2.08 -7.09 3.62
C GLY A 189 -0.79 -7.81 3.23
N MET A 190 -0.67 -9.07 3.60
CA MET A 190 0.51 -9.88 3.31
C MET A 190 0.72 -10.09 1.80
N PHE A 191 -0.37 -10.32 1.05
CA PHE A 191 -0.30 -10.50 -0.40
C PHE A 191 0.23 -9.25 -1.10
N VAL A 192 -0.32 -8.08 -0.76
CA VAL A 192 0.12 -6.81 -1.34
C VAL A 192 1.56 -6.49 -0.92
N LEU A 193 1.93 -6.69 0.35
CA LEU A 193 3.31 -6.50 0.81
C LEU A 193 4.31 -7.38 0.05
N ALA A 194 3.98 -8.64 -0.21
CA ALA A 194 4.84 -9.53 -1.00
C ALA A 194 5.05 -9.03 -2.43
N ALA A 195 3.97 -8.60 -3.10
CA ALA A 195 4.06 -8.02 -4.44
C ALA A 195 4.88 -6.71 -4.46
N LEU A 196 4.76 -5.90 -3.41
CA LEU A 196 5.49 -4.64 -3.28
C LEU A 196 6.99 -4.86 -3.06
N VAL A 197 7.39 -5.85 -2.27
CA VAL A 197 8.80 -6.20 -2.07
C VAL A 197 9.44 -6.55 -3.41
N GLN A 198 8.81 -7.42 -4.20
CA GLN A 198 9.32 -7.80 -5.52
C GLN A 198 9.44 -6.60 -6.47
N ARG A 199 8.48 -5.67 -6.43
CA ARG A 199 8.44 -4.52 -7.34
C ARG A 199 9.40 -3.39 -6.97
N TRP A 200 9.59 -3.11 -5.68
CA TRP A 200 10.28 -1.91 -5.21
C TRP A 200 11.69 -2.16 -4.67
N VAL A 201 12.03 -3.40 -4.34
CA VAL A 201 13.37 -3.75 -3.87
C VAL A 201 14.15 -4.38 -5.03
N SER A 202 15.10 -3.64 -5.58
CA SER A 202 16.01 -4.13 -6.63
C SER A 202 17.41 -4.34 -6.05
N ILE A 203 17.90 -5.57 -6.12
CA ILE A 203 19.28 -5.93 -5.81
C ILE A 203 19.84 -6.57 -7.08
N LYS A 204 20.90 -5.98 -7.62
CA LYS A 204 21.55 -6.48 -8.85
C LYS A 204 22.95 -6.94 -8.50
N PHE A 205 23.26 -8.21 -8.74
CA PHE A 205 24.61 -8.72 -8.57
C PHE A 205 25.41 -8.58 -9.88
N GLN A 206 26.50 -7.82 -9.83
CA GLN A 206 27.39 -7.58 -10.97
C GLN A 206 28.40 -8.71 -11.31
N PRO A 207 28.78 -9.64 -10.41
CA PRO A 207 29.78 -10.66 -10.72
C PRO A 207 29.41 -11.50 -11.96
N VAL A 208 30.35 -11.58 -12.89
CA VAL A 208 30.27 -12.41 -14.10
C VAL A 208 30.74 -13.82 -13.76
N ILE A 209 29.86 -14.81 -13.91
CA ILE A 209 30.16 -16.21 -13.60
C ILE A 209 30.73 -16.95 -14.81
N SER A 210 30.25 -16.62 -16.01
CA SER A 210 30.70 -17.28 -17.22
C SER A 210 30.74 -16.33 -18.41
N LYS A 211 31.76 -16.49 -19.25
CA LYS A 211 31.87 -15.91 -20.57
C LYS A 211 32.01 -17.07 -21.56
N VAL A 212 30.99 -17.29 -22.37
CA VAL A 212 31.01 -18.33 -23.40
C VAL A 212 31.20 -17.65 -24.76
N GLN A 213 32.20 -18.09 -25.51
CA GLN A 213 32.40 -17.64 -26.89
C GLN A 213 31.25 -18.19 -27.74
N LEU A 214 30.57 -17.32 -28.47
CA LEU A 214 29.50 -17.70 -29.37
C LEU A 214 30.09 -18.19 -30.70
N ASP A 215 29.44 -19.18 -31.33
CA ASP A 215 29.83 -19.68 -32.64
C ASP A 215 29.75 -18.58 -33.71
N LYS A 216 30.59 -18.69 -34.74
CA LYS A 216 30.61 -17.74 -35.87
C LYS A 216 29.22 -17.73 -36.54
N GLY A 217 28.59 -16.55 -36.59
CA GLY A 217 27.23 -16.35 -37.11
C GLY A 217 26.14 -16.26 -36.03
N ALA A 218 26.45 -16.47 -34.75
CA ALA A 218 25.52 -16.24 -33.63
C ALA A 218 25.62 -14.83 -33.03
N TYR A 219 26.50 -13.97 -33.57
CA TYR A 219 26.70 -12.59 -33.14
C TYR A 219 26.93 -11.64 -34.32
N ILE A 220 26.67 -10.36 -34.11
CA ILE A 220 26.84 -9.30 -35.11
C ILE A 220 28.32 -9.01 -35.32
N GLU A 221 28.76 -9.17 -36.56
CA GLU A 221 30.09 -8.81 -37.03
C GLU A 221 30.08 -7.33 -37.47
N TRP A 222 30.32 -6.45 -36.49
CA TRP A 222 30.28 -5.00 -36.69
C TRP A 222 31.26 -4.49 -37.75
N ASP A 223 32.35 -5.23 -37.97
CA ASP A 223 33.36 -5.00 -39.00
C ASP A 223 32.85 -5.23 -40.43
N LYS A 224 31.73 -5.96 -40.60
CA LYS A 224 31.11 -6.23 -41.89
C LYS A 224 29.88 -5.37 -42.19
N LEU A 225 29.47 -4.51 -41.25
CA LEU A 225 28.34 -3.61 -41.43
C LEU A 225 28.80 -2.25 -41.98
N PRO A 226 28.03 -1.62 -42.87
CA PRO A 226 28.36 -0.29 -43.39
C PRO A 226 28.29 0.77 -42.27
N LEU A 227 29.26 1.69 -42.23
CA LEU A 227 29.40 2.75 -41.21
C LEU A 227 28.42 3.92 -41.40
N ASN A 228 27.18 3.62 -41.80
CA ASN A 228 26.11 4.60 -42.06
C ASN A 228 24.82 4.19 -41.32
N GLY A 229 23.76 4.99 -41.47
CA GLY A 229 22.46 4.70 -40.85
C GLY A 229 21.82 3.36 -41.29
N GLU A 230 22.21 2.84 -42.46
CA GLU A 230 21.75 1.52 -42.94
C GLU A 230 22.43 0.37 -42.19
N GLY A 231 23.70 0.50 -41.79
CA GLY A 231 24.38 -0.51 -40.97
C GLY A 231 23.78 -0.63 -39.57
N ILE A 232 23.34 0.49 -38.99
CA ILE A 232 22.59 0.49 -37.72
C ILE A 232 21.25 -0.24 -37.91
N ARG A 233 20.53 0.01 -39.02
CA ARG A 233 19.27 -0.67 -39.33
C ARG A 233 19.47 -2.18 -39.50
N GLN A 234 20.50 -2.60 -40.23
CA GLN A 234 20.87 -4.01 -40.40
C GLN A 234 21.26 -4.65 -39.08
N ALA A 235 22.00 -3.97 -38.20
CA ALA A 235 22.29 -4.48 -36.86
C ALA A 235 20.99 -4.74 -36.06
N PHE A 236 20.01 -3.84 -36.12
CA PHE A 236 18.71 -4.04 -35.45
C PHE A 236 17.90 -5.20 -36.06
N GLU A 237 17.89 -5.35 -37.39
CA GLU A 237 17.28 -6.49 -38.08
C GLU A 237 17.95 -7.82 -37.66
N GLN A 238 19.28 -7.82 -37.53
CA GLN A 238 20.07 -8.96 -37.08
C GLN A 238 19.82 -9.31 -35.59
N VAL A 239 19.72 -8.32 -34.70
CA VAL A 239 19.32 -8.56 -33.29
C VAL A 239 17.90 -9.13 -33.21
N ASN A 240 16.95 -8.60 -33.99
CA ASN A 240 15.58 -9.12 -34.04
C ASN A 240 15.51 -10.56 -34.58
N SER A 241 16.47 -10.97 -35.40
CA SER A 241 16.63 -12.37 -35.85
C SER A 241 17.25 -13.30 -34.79
N GLY A 242 17.62 -12.78 -33.62
CA GLY A 242 18.14 -13.55 -32.49
C GLY A 242 19.66 -13.56 -32.34
N MET A 243 20.41 -12.78 -33.15
CA MET A 243 21.86 -12.67 -33.01
C MET A 243 22.27 -11.80 -31.81
N ALA A 244 23.36 -12.19 -31.15
CA ALA A 244 23.93 -11.43 -30.04
C ALA A 244 24.71 -10.20 -30.55
N LEU A 245 24.71 -9.12 -29.77
CA LEU A 245 25.47 -7.89 -30.10
C LEU A 245 27.00 -8.05 -29.94
N SER A 246 27.45 -9.10 -29.26
CA SER A 246 28.87 -9.32 -28.96
C SER A 246 29.23 -10.80 -29.11
N PRO A 247 30.51 -11.10 -29.44
CA PRO A 247 31.00 -12.47 -29.65
C PRO A 247 31.04 -13.32 -28.38
N THR A 248 30.81 -12.71 -27.21
CA THR A 248 30.83 -13.39 -25.92
C THR A 248 29.50 -13.23 -25.21
N LYS A 249 28.84 -14.35 -24.90
CA LYS A 249 27.67 -14.33 -24.03
C LYS A 249 28.15 -14.29 -22.58
N VAL A 250 27.85 -13.18 -21.91
CA VAL A 250 28.17 -12.95 -20.50
C VAL A 250 26.99 -13.40 -19.64
N THR A 251 27.20 -14.39 -18.78
CA THR A 251 26.21 -14.80 -17.77
C THR A 251 26.64 -14.28 -16.40
N THR A 252 25.85 -13.38 -15.83
CA THR A 252 26.06 -12.83 -14.48
C THR A 252 25.42 -13.73 -13.42
N LEU A 253 25.83 -13.54 -12.16
CA LEU A 253 25.18 -14.17 -11.00
C LEU A 253 23.69 -13.82 -10.96
N GLN A 254 23.34 -12.57 -11.28
CA GLN A 254 21.95 -12.12 -11.33
C GLN A 254 21.11 -12.94 -12.32
N ASN A 255 21.64 -13.21 -13.52
CA ASN A 255 20.91 -13.97 -14.55
C ASN A 255 20.57 -15.40 -14.09
N ASN A 256 21.48 -16.04 -13.35
CA ASN A 256 21.23 -17.38 -12.80
C ASN A 256 20.20 -17.34 -11.66
N LEU A 257 20.27 -16.33 -10.79
CA LEU A 257 19.31 -16.17 -9.69
C LEU A 257 17.90 -15.86 -10.21
N ASP A 258 17.77 -14.98 -11.20
CA ASP A 258 16.48 -14.61 -11.79
C ASP A 258 15.85 -15.75 -12.60
N GLN A 259 16.65 -16.65 -13.18
CA GLN A 259 16.13 -17.88 -13.80
C GLN A 259 15.48 -18.83 -12.80
N LEU A 260 15.99 -18.88 -11.56
CA LEU A 260 15.42 -19.70 -10.51
C LEU A 260 14.19 -19.03 -9.90
N ILE A 261 14.38 -17.85 -9.31
CA ILE A 261 13.32 -17.07 -8.65
C ILE A 261 13.66 -15.56 -8.80
N PRO A 262 12.93 -14.82 -9.67
CA PRO A 262 13.09 -13.38 -9.79
C PRO A 262 12.87 -12.67 -8.45
N GLY A 263 13.83 -11.85 -8.03
CA GLY A 263 13.72 -11.07 -6.79
C GLY A 263 13.98 -11.87 -5.49
N LEU A 264 14.56 -13.07 -5.57
CA LEU A 264 14.91 -13.86 -4.38
C LEU A 264 15.78 -13.09 -3.37
N ALA A 265 16.75 -12.32 -3.87
CA ALA A 265 17.63 -11.52 -3.02
C ALA A 265 16.87 -10.46 -2.22
N ALA A 266 15.90 -9.79 -2.85
CA ALA A 266 15.02 -8.81 -2.21
C ALA A 266 14.17 -9.45 -1.10
N LEU A 267 13.65 -10.66 -1.36
CA LEU A 267 12.89 -11.42 -0.38
C LEU A 267 13.76 -11.81 0.82
N LEU A 268 14.96 -12.33 0.58
CA LEU A 268 15.91 -12.69 1.64
C LEU A 268 16.31 -11.49 2.51
N LEU A 269 16.55 -10.34 1.87
CA LEU A 269 16.83 -9.09 2.59
C LEU A 269 15.65 -8.66 3.46
N THR A 270 14.43 -8.80 2.94
CA THR A 270 13.21 -8.48 3.70
C THR A 270 13.10 -9.37 4.94
N PHE A 271 13.32 -10.68 4.81
CA PHE A 271 13.33 -11.59 5.95
C PHE A 271 14.43 -11.28 6.96
N LEU A 272 15.62 -10.89 6.49
CA LEU A 272 16.70 -10.44 7.36
C LEU A 272 16.29 -9.20 8.16
N CYS A 273 15.72 -8.19 7.52
CA CYS A 273 15.23 -6.98 8.19
C CYS A 273 14.12 -7.30 9.20
N MET A 274 13.16 -8.17 8.85
CA MET A 274 12.11 -8.62 9.77
C MET A 274 12.70 -9.35 10.99
N TRP A 275 13.72 -10.18 10.78
CA TRP A 275 14.42 -10.88 11.85
C TRP A 275 15.16 -9.91 12.78
N LEU A 276 15.85 -8.90 12.23
CA LEU A 276 16.52 -7.84 13.01
C LEU A 276 15.53 -7.01 13.84
N LEU A 277 14.37 -6.65 13.26
CA LEU A 277 13.30 -5.97 14.00
C LEU A 277 12.75 -6.82 15.14
N LYS A 278 12.59 -8.14 14.93
CA LYS A 278 12.20 -9.08 16.01
C LYS A 278 13.24 -9.15 17.13
N LYS A 279 14.51 -8.90 16.82
CA LYS A 279 15.61 -8.75 17.79
C LYS A 279 15.70 -7.36 18.42
N LYS A 280 14.69 -6.50 18.22
CA LYS A 280 14.62 -5.12 18.72
C LYS A 280 15.76 -4.22 18.25
N VAL A 281 16.38 -4.54 17.10
CA VAL A 281 17.35 -3.63 16.47
C VAL A 281 16.60 -2.40 15.96
N SER A 282 17.13 -1.21 16.23
CA SER A 282 16.53 0.04 15.79
C SER A 282 16.42 0.11 14.25
N PRO A 283 15.27 0.52 13.68
CA PRO A 283 15.13 0.72 12.25
C PRO A 283 16.20 1.64 11.65
N ILE A 284 16.65 2.65 12.40
CA ILE A 284 17.71 3.58 11.97
C ILE A 284 19.02 2.83 11.75
N VAL A 285 19.37 1.90 12.66
CA VAL A 285 20.60 1.10 12.57
C VAL A 285 20.54 0.16 11.37
N ILE A 286 19.37 -0.45 11.11
CA ILE A 286 19.16 -1.31 9.95
C ILE A 286 19.40 -0.51 8.66
N ILE A 287 18.79 0.67 8.53
CA ILE A 287 18.95 1.54 7.36
C ILE A 287 20.42 1.94 7.15
N LEU A 288 21.10 2.39 8.21
CA LEU A 288 22.52 2.77 8.11
C LEU A 288 23.40 1.58 7.71
N SER A 289 23.12 0.38 8.24
CA SER A 289 23.85 -0.83 7.90
C SER A 289 23.67 -1.20 6.43
N LEU A 290 22.43 -1.14 5.92
CA LEU A 290 22.15 -1.38 4.49
C LEU A 290 22.86 -0.38 3.59
N PHE A 291 22.93 0.89 4.01
CA PHE A 291 23.64 1.93 3.28
C PHE A 291 25.14 1.63 3.18
N VAL A 292 25.77 1.24 4.30
CA VAL A 292 27.19 0.83 4.33
C VAL A 292 27.41 -0.41 3.45
N VAL A 293 26.55 -1.43 3.55
CA VAL A 293 26.64 -2.64 2.72
C VAL A 293 26.50 -2.31 1.23
N GLY A 294 25.61 -1.39 0.86
CA GLY A 294 25.44 -0.94 -0.52
C GLY A 294 26.69 -0.25 -1.07
N ILE A 295 27.30 0.65 -0.29
CA ILE A 295 28.54 1.34 -0.69
C ILE A 295 29.69 0.35 -0.83
N VAL A 296 29.91 -0.49 0.18
CA VAL A 296 31.00 -1.47 0.16
C VAL A 296 30.81 -2.46 -0.98
N GLY A 297 29.57 -2.96 -1.16
CA GLY A 297 29.20 -3.87 -2.25
C GLY A 297 29.46 -3.29 -3.63
N HIS A 298 29.19 -2.01 -3.84
CA HIS A 298 29.49 -1.32 -5.08
C HIS A 298 31.01 -1.19 -5.33
N VAL A 299 31.77 -0.78 -4.31
CA VAL A 299 33.22 -0.59 -4.41
C VAL A 299 33.96 -1.88 -4.75
N ILE A 300 33.50 -3.01 -4.21
CA ILE A 300 34.10 -4.34 -4.50
C ILE A 300 33.53 -5.01 -5.76
N GLY A 301 32.58 -4.38 -6.46
CA GLY A 301 31.97 -4.91 -7.69
C GLY A 301 31.00 -6.07 -7.46
N LEU A 302 30.43 -6.20 -6.25
CA LEU A 302 29.41 -7.20 -5.93
C LEU A 302 27.99 -6.72 -6.30
N LEU A 303 27.70 -5.43 -6.11
CA LEU A 303 26.39 -4.77 -6.31
C LEU A 303 26.43 -3.64 -7.34
#